data_AF-A0A0R3QDJ1-F1
#
_entry.id   AF-A0A0R3QDJ1-F1
#
_cell.length_a   1.000
_cell.length_b   1.000
_cell.length_c   1.000
_cell.angle_alpha   90.00
_cell.angle_beta   90.00
_cell.angle_gamma   90.00
#
_symmetry.space_group_name_H-M   'P 1'
#
loop_
_entity.id
_entity.type
_entity.pdbx_description
1 polymer ?
#
loop_
_entity_poly.entity_id
_entity_poly.type
_entity_poly.pdbx_seq_one_letter_code
_entity_poly.pdbx_strand_id
1 'polypeptide(L)'
;MSKSVSGIFHPQSHKVLREEEVVAVSPGGVLDVRVDDFEAVLRISHEIVAAYWADCEGSVGQHLVRAVASQQNHALTQLRRSVETPVPDDQPLRKHFQEVAATLVPGQYVFVLEDVPADSYVVEQEVRPEMTLDVTQFYPGFGAMIATHPRAALSRPTIDRHAQAIQCGERPVVVTISHCKAWAEFIVDGHHKLRA
;
A
#
# COMPACT_ATOMS: atom_id res chain seq x y z
N MET A 1 -20.31 33.29 -8.72
CA MET A 1 -19.65 33.10 -7.41
C MET A 1 -20.10 31.76 -6.86
N SER A 2 -19.27 30.72 -7.03
CA SER A 2 -19.50 29.40 -6.43
C SER A 2 -18.26 29.10 -5.58
N LYS A 3 -18.46 28.98 -4.27
CA LYS A 3 -17.42 28.60 -3.32
C LYS A 3 -17.19 27.10 -3.50
N SER A 4 -16.06 26.73 -4.10
CA SER A 4 -15.53 25.37 -4.01
C SER A 4 -15.11 25.15 -2.57
N VAL A 5 -15.79 24.22 -1.90
CA VAL A 5 -15.46 23.76 -0.55
C VAL A 5 -14.21 22.90 -0.68
N SER A 6 -13.06 23.52 -0.44
CA SER A 6 -11.81 22.80 -0.15
C SER A 6 -11.95 22.15 1.22
N GLY A 7 -12.44 20.91 1.22
CA GLY A 7 -12.51 20.06 2.41
C GLY A 7 -11.85 18.73 2.11
N ILE A 8 -10.56 18.74 1.79
CA ILE A 8 -9.78 17.51 1.83
C ILE A 8 -9.63 17.18 3.32
N PHE A 9 -10.32 16.14 3.77
CA PHE A 9 -10.12 15.57 5.09
C PHE A 9 -8.70 15.00 5.12
N HIS A 10 -7.73 15.78 5.61
CA HIS A 10 -6.47 15.24 6.10
C HIS A 10 -6.71 14.98 7.59
N PRO A 11 -6.93 13.74 8.04
CA PRO A 11 -6.87 13.46 9.46
C PRO A 11 -5.45 13.78 9.93
N GLN A 12 -5.34 14.65 10.93
CA GLN A 12 -4.21 14.88 11.83
C GLN A 12 -2.79 14.71 11.26
N SER A 13 -2.13 15.83 10.97
CA SER A 13 -0.68 16.00 10.73
C SER A 13 0.22 14.81 11.13
N HIS A 14 0.40 13.88 10.20
CA HIS A 14 1.40 12.83 10.30
C HIS A 14 2.78 13.44 10.05
N LYS A 15 3.81 12.88 10.69
CA LYS A 15 5.17 13.39 10.52
C LYS A 15 5.73 12.84 9.21
N VAL A 16 5.52 13.58 8.14
CA VAL A 16 6.27 13.39 6.90
C VAL A 16 7.74 13.64 7.22
N LEU A 17 8.56 12.61 7.07
CA LEU A 17 9.99 12.68 7.28
C LEU A 17 10.67 13.25 6.04
N ARG A 18 10.27 12.75 4.86
CA ARG A 18 10.84 13.12 3.56
C ARG A 18 9.80 12.96 2.46
N GLU A 19 9.86 13.82 1.45
CA GLU A 19 8.99 13.80 0.28
C GLU A 19 9.80 14.10 -0.99
N GLU A 20 9.54 13.39 -2.08
CA GLU A 20 10.23 13.57 -3.36
C GLU A 20 9.26 13.37 -4.53
N GLU A 21 9.16 14.36 -5.43
CA GLU A 21 8.44 14.19 -6.70
C GLU A 21 9.21 13.25 -7.63
N VAL A 22 8.53 12.26 -8.18
CA VAL A 22 9.10 11.24 -9.04
C VAL A 22 8.27 11.11 -10.32
N VAL A 23 8.93 11.20 -11.47
CA VAL A 23 8.33 10.83 -12.74
C VAL A 23 8.74 9.40 -13.06
N ALA A 24 7.79 8.48 -13.03
CA ALA A 24 7.99 7.13 -13.52
C ALA A 24 7.86 7.15 -15.04
N VAL A 25 8.89 6.69 -15.73
CA VAL A 25 8.94 6.63 -17.20
C VAL A 25 9.13 5.21 -17.71
N SER A 26 9.04 4.21 -16.82
CA SER A 26 9.30 2.80 -17.14
C SER A 26 8.20 2.28 -18.08
N PRO A 27 8.49 2.00 -19.36
CA PRO A 27 7.49 1.46 -20.28
C PRO A 27 7.07 0.03 -19.94
N GLY A 28 7.80 -0.65 -19.03
CA GLY A 28 7.49 -1.97 -18.51
C GLY A 28 6.88 -1.99 -17.11
N GLY A 29 6.43 -0.83 -16.60
CA GLY A 29 5.73 -0.75 -15.32
C GLY A 29 4.48 -1.63 -15.29
N VAL A 30 4.29 -2.34 -14.19
CA VAL A 30 3.20 -3.31 -13.97
C VAL A 30 2.25 -2.92 -12.85
N LEU A 31 2.69 -2.04 -11.94
CA LEU A 31 1.96 -1.62 -10.74
C LEU A 31 1.22 -0.30 -11.00
N ASP A 32 -0.09 -0.31 -10.77
CA ASP A 32 -0.98 0.79 -11.11
C ASP A 32 -2.13 0.88 -10.10
N VAL A 33 -2.51 2.12 -9.74
CA VAL A 33 -3.69 2.40 -8.92
C VAL A 33 -4.58 3.35 -9.71
N ARG A 34 -5.82 2.93 -9.94
CA ARG A 34 -6.86 3.74 -10.59
C ARG A 34 -7.89 4.14 -9.56
N VAL A 35 -8.36 5.38 -9.65
CA VAL A 35 -9.40 5.92 -8.77
C VAL A 35 -10.47 6.59 -9.60
N ASP A 36 -11.72 6.38 -9.21
CA ASP A 36 -12.87 7.17 -9.62
C ASP A 36 -13.68 7.53 -8.37
N ASP A 37 -13.80 8.82 -8.08
CA ASP A 37 -14.39 9.35 -6.85
C ASP A 37 -13.87 8.68 -5.56
N PHE A 38 -14.70 7.90 -4.85
CA PHE A 38 -14.38 7.18 -3.61
C PHE A 38 -13.90 5.74 -3.85
N GLU A 39 -13.75 5.32 -5.09
CA GLU A 39 -13.42 3.94 -5.47
C GLU A 39 -11.95 3.85 -5.88
N ALA A 40 -11.29 2.75 -5.51
CA ALA A 40 -9.92 2.51 -5.95
C ALA A 40 -9.70 1.07 -6.37
N VAL A 41 -8.86 0.88 -7.39
CA VAL A 41 -8.47 -0.41 -7.92
C VAL A 41 -6.95 -0.50 -7.98
N LEU A 42 -6.39 -1.50 -7.31
CA LEU A 42 -5.01 -1.92 -7.46
C LEU A 42 -4.89 -2.91 -8.61
N ARG A 43 -3.96 -2.64 -9.53
CA ARG A 43 -3.64 -3.51 -10.65
C ARG A 43 -2.17 -3.90 -10.65
N ILE A 44 -1.92 -5.18 -10.97
CA ILE A 44 -0.58 -5.72 -11.22
C ILE A 44 -0.62 -6.43 -12.56
N SER A 45 0.27 -6.05 -13.49
CA SER A 45 0.34 -6.63 -14.85
C SER A 45 -1.01 -6.59 -15.58
N HIS A 46 -1.74 -5.49 -15.41
CA HIS A 46 -3.11 -5.25 -15.91
C HIS A 46 -4.24 -6.03 -15.24
N GLU A 47 -3.96 -7.00 -14.38
CA GLU A 47 -4.96 -7.74 -13.60
C GLU A 47 -5.39 -6.98 -12.35
N ILE A 48 -6.67 -7.10 -11.97
CA ILE A 48 -7.20 -6.50 -10.74
C ILE A 48 -6.85 -7.40 -9.56
N VAL A 49 -6.10 -6.85 -8.61
CA VAL A 49 -5.68 -7.58 -7.40
C VAL A 49 -6.57 -7.25 -6.22
N ALA A 50 -6.93 -5.97 -6.09
CA ALA A 50 -7.84 -5.48 -5.07
C ALA A 50 -8.65 -4.32 -5.63
N ALA A 51 -9.91 -4.22 -5.23
CA ALA A 51 -10.78 -3.10 -5.54
C ALA A 51 -11.65 -2.79 -4.32
N TYR A 52 -11.83 -1.50 -4.03
CA TYR A 52 -12.82 -1.06 -3.06
C TYR A 52 -13.72 0.04 -3.60
N TRP A 53 -14.95 0.07 -3.12
CA TRP A 53 -15.96 1.06 -3.48
C TRP A 53 -16.94 1.31 -2.32
N ALA A 54 -17.60 2.46 -2.36
CA ALA A 54 -18.54 2.86 -1.32
C ALA A 54 -19.83 2.03 -1.36
N ASP A 55 -20.39 1.71 -0.19
CA ASP A 55 -21.62 0.92 -0.07
C ASP A 55 -22.86 1.69 -0.57
N CYS A 56 -22.97 3.00 -0.30
CA CYS A 56 -24.04 3.87 -0.83
C CYS A 56 -23.80 5.36 -0.52
N GLU A 57 -24.54 6.26 -1.20
CA GLU A 57 -24.56 7.74 -1.11
C GLU A 57 -24.70 8.32 0.32
N GLY A 58 -23.69 8.13 1.18
CA GLY A 58 -23.63 8.72 2.53
C GLY A 58 -23.25 7.76 3.67
N SER A 59 -23.12 6.45 3.41
CA SER A 59 -22.52 5.52 4.37
C SER A 59 -21.04 5.38 4.09
N VAL A 60 -20.20 5.57 5.10
CA VAL A 60 -18.74 5.53 4.95
C VAL A 60 -18.23 4.10 4.79
N GLY A 61 -19.05 3.06 4.99
CA GLY A 61 -18.65 1.67 4.75
C GLY A 61 -18.20 1.42 3.30
N GLN A 62 -17.09 0.70 3.13
CA GLN A 62 -16.54 0.32 1.84
C GLN A 62 -16.65 -1.19 1.67
N HIS A 63 -17.02 -1.62 0.47
CA HIS A 63 -16.82 -3.00 0.03
C HIS A 63 -15.41 -3.13 -0.49
N LEU A 64 -14.72 -4.20 -0.10
CA LEU A 64 -13.41 -4.58 -0.58
C LEU A 64 -13.52 -5.97 -1.20
N VAL A 65 -13.06 -6.09 -2.45
CA VAL A 65 -12.87 -7.38 -3.11
C VAL A 65 -11.41 -7.56 -3.44
N ARG A 66 -10.87 -8.74 -3.14
CA ARG A 66 -9.49 -9.12 -3.41
C ARG A 66 -9.43 -10.46 -4.12
N ALA A 67 -8.51 -10.56 -5.08
CA ALA A 67 -8.13 -11.85 -5.63
C ALA A 67 -7.43 -12.67 -4.53
N VAL A 68 -7.96 -13.85 -4.23
CA VAL A 68 -7.27 -14.82 -3.38
C VAL A 68 -6.28 -15.54 -4.28
N ALA A 69 -5.02 -15.10 -4.23
CA ALA A 69 -3.99 -15.51 -5.17
C ALA A 69 -3.94 -17.04 -5.37
N SER A 70 -4.24 -17.50 -6.59
CA SER A 70 -3.83 -18.83 -7.06
C SER A 70 -2.39 -18.82 -7.61
N GLN A 71 -1.77 -17.65 -7.79
CA GLN A 71 -0.38 -17.52 -8.22
C GLN A 71 0.29 -16.33 -7.53
N GLN A 72 1.47 -16.55 -6.97
CA GLN A 72 2.35 -15.48 -6.53
C GLN A 72 2.60 -14.56 -7.72
N ASN A 73 2.24 -13.28 -7.61
CA ASN A 73 2.55 -12.29 -8.64
C ASN A 73 4.07 -12.07 -8.68
N HIS A 74 4.77 -12.92 -9.43
CA HIS A 74 6.23 -12.89 -9.62
C HIS A 74 6.76 -11.52 -10.09
N ALA A 75 5.89 -10.69 -10.66
CA ALA A 75 6.20 -9.32 -11.05
C ALA A 75 6.61 -8.43 -9.86
N LEU A 76 6.08 -8.66 -8.64
CA LEU A 76 6.43 -7.89 -7.45
C LEU A 76 7.59 -8.48 -6.62
N THR A 77 8.01 -9.73 -6.89
CA THR A 77 9.17 -10.32 -6.18
C THR A 77 10.49 -9.59 -6.40
N GLN A 78 10.53 -8.63 -7.34
CA GLN A 78 11.71 -7.80 -7.64
C GLN A 78 11.87 -6.59 -6.71
N LEU A 79 10.93 -6.29 -5.82
CA LEU A 79 11.00 -5.15 -4.88
C LEU A 79 11.97 -5.36 -3.69
N ARG A 80 12.50 -6.57 -3.54
CA ARG A 80 13.03 -7.07 -2.25
C ARG A 80 14.25 -6.32 -1.72
N ARG A 81 15.14 -5.78 -2.57
CA ARG A 81 16.43 -5.29 -2.06
C ARG A 81 16.29 -3.96 -1.34
N SER A 82 15.58 -3.01 -1.94
CA SER A 82 15.40 -1.68 -1.35
C SER A 82 14.61 -1.74 -0.04
N VAL A 83 13.60 -2.61 0.02
CA VAL A 83 12.71 -2.68 1.17
C VAL A 83 13.40 -3.37 2.36
N GLU A 84 14.34 -4.30 2.13
CA GLU A 84 15.09 -5.03 3.16
C GLU A 84 16.13 -4.21 3.92
N THR A 85 16.53 -3.05 3.40
CA THR A 85 17.52 -2.18 4.05
C THR A 85 16.88 -0.93 4.66
N PRO A 86 17.43 -0.38 5.76
CA PRO A 86 17.00 0.91 6.26
C PRO A 86 17.19 2.00 5.20
N VAL A 87 16.28 2.97 5.17
CA VAL A 87 16.37 4.12 4.25
C VAL A 87 17.47 5.07 4.75
N PRO A 88 18.53 5.33 3.98
CA PRO A 88 19.58 6.25 4.40
C PRO A 88 19.09 7.70 4.40
N ASP A 89 19.49 8.46 5.42
CA ASP A 89 19.12 9.88 5.57
C ASP A 89 19.72 10.77 4.45
N ASP A 90 20.85 10.38 3.88
CA ASP A 90 21.64 11.14 2.91
C ASP A 90 21.36 10.77 1.44
N GLN A 91 20.47 9.81 1.20
CA GLN A 91 20.19 9.29 -0.14
C GLN A 91 18.76 9.65 -0.59
N PRO A 92 18.54 10.20 -1.81
CA PRO A 92 17.19 10.42 -2.37
C PRO A 92 16.31 9.17 -2.33
N LEU A 93 15.02 9.34 -2.01
CA LEU A 93 14.07 8.23 -1.89
C LEU A 93 13.96 7.50 -3.21
N ARG A 94 13.90 8.23 -4.33
CA ARG A 94 13.85 7.64 -5.66
C ARG A 94 15.04 6.73 -5.95
N LYS A 95 16.24 7.10 -5.47
CA LYS A 95 17.46 6.31 -5.67
C LYS A 95 17.42 5.05 -4.80
N HIS A 96 16.95 5.17 -3.57
CA HIS A 96 16.82 4.04 -2.66
C HIS A 96 15.76 3.05 -3.16
N PHE A 97 14.58 3.54 -3.54
CA PHE A 97 13.43 2.78 -4.04
C PHE A 97 13.36 2.71 -5.57
N GLN A 98 14.51 2.67 -6.25
CA GLN A 98 14.55 2.61 -7.72
C GLN A 98 13.84 1.37 -8.28
N GLU A 99 13.87 0.26 -7.54
CA GLU A 99 13.18 -0.99 -7.90
C GLU A 99 11.66 -0.81 -7.86
N VAL A 100 11.15 -0.06 -6.87
CA VAL A 100 9.72 0.33 -6.80
C VAL A 100 9.39 1.28 -7.94
N ALA A 101 10.22 2.30 -8.18
CA ALA A 101 9.98 3.24 -9.28
C ALA A 101 9.95 2.56 -10.66
N ALA A 102 10.70 1.46 -10.83
CA ALA A 102 10.73 0.70 -12.08
C ALA A 102 9.47 -0.16 -12.31
N THR A 103 8.75 -0.54 -11.24
CA THR A 103 7.49 -1.30 -11.34
C THR A 103 6.28 -0.42 -11.57
N LEU A 104 6.34 0.88 -11.29
CA LEU A 104 5.25 1.82 -11.53
C LEU A 104 5.01 2.03 -13.02
N VAL A 105 3.73 2.02 -13.43
CA VAL A 105 3.35 2.46 -14.78
C VAL A 105 3.78 3.92 -15.03
N PRO A 106 3.95 4.35 -16.30
CA PRO A 106 4.33 5.73 -16.58
C PRO A 106 3.35 6.75 -15.97
N GLY A 107 3.89 7.74 -15.24
CA GLY A 107 3.07 8.71 -14.51
C GLY A 107 3.88 9.64 -13.60
N GLN A 108 3.16 10.56 -12.95
CA GLN A 108 3.68 11.43 -11.92
C GLN A 108 3.34 10.86 -10.55
N TYR A 109 4.34 10.75 -9.69
CA TYR A 109 4.26 10.15 -8.38
C TYR A 109 4.93 11.07 -7.36
N VAL A 110 4.58 10.86 -6.10
CA VAL A 110 5.29 11.44 -4.96
C VAL A 110 5.72 10.28 -4.08
N PHE A 111 7.01 10.19 -3.78
CA PHE A 111 7.51 9.25 -2.79
C PHE A 111 7.50 9.94 -1.44
N VAL A 112 6.75 9.38 -0.49
CA VAL A 112 6.62 9.88 0.87
C VAL A 112 7.23 8.86 1.80
N LEU A 113 8.15 9.30 2.66
CA LEU A 113 8.62 8.54 3.82
C LEU A 113 8.05 9.22 5.06
N GLU A 114 7.27 8.47 5.83
CA GLU A 114 6.61 8.96 7.02
C GLU A 114 6.51 7.87 8.09
N ASP A 115 6.28 8.30 9.33
CA ASP A 115 5.91 7.37 10.40
C ASP A 115 4.48 6.87 10.18
N VAL A 116 4.23 5.58 10.42
CA VAL A 116 2.88 5.01 10.33
C VAL A 116 1.95 5.74 11.31
N PRO A 117 0.83 6.31 10.84
CA PRO A 117 -0.11 7.01 11.72
C PRO A 117 -0.63 6.13 12.88
N ALA A 118 -0.79 6.73 14.05
CA ALA A 118 -1.21 6.01 15.25
C ALA A 118 -2.62 5.41 15.16
N ASP A 119 -3.47 5.99 14.33
CA ASP A 119 -4.84 5.55 14.06
C ASP A 119 -4.93 4.57 12.88
N SER A 120 -3.82 4.33 12.16
CA SER A 120 -3.76 3.39 11.05
C SER A 120 -4.11 1.97 11.48
N TYR A 121 -4.79 1.25 10.59
CA TYR A 121 -5.09 -0.15 10.79
C TYR A 121 -5.01 -0.93 9.48
N VAL A 122 -4.79 -2.24 9.59
CA VAL A 122 -4.64 -3.12 8.44
C VAL A 122 -5.93 -3.88 8.19
N VAL A 123 -6.47 -3.76 6.98
CA VAL A 123 -7.55 -4.62 6.50
C VAL A 123 -6.92 -5.91 5.99
N GLU A 124 -6.81 -6.90 6.88
CA GLU A 124 -6.19 -8.19 6.62
C GLU A 124 -6.96 -8.99 5.55
N GLN A 125 -6.25 -9.77 4.75
CA GLN A 125 -6.86 -10.71 3.80
C GLN A 125 -7.00 -12.08 4.46
N GLU A 126 -8.25 -12.54 4.59
CA GLU A 126 -8.55 -13.91 4.97
C GLU A 126 -8.54 -14.81 3.72
N VAL A 127 -8.01 -16.03 3.88
CA VAL A 127 -7.97 -17.02 2.81
C VAL A 127 -8.45 -18.35 3.35
N ARG A 128 -9.43 -18.93 2.65
CA ARG A 128 -9.89 -20.30 2.85
C ARG A 128 -9.60 -21.11 1.59
N PRO A 129 -9.31 -22.42 1.70
CA PRO A 129 -8.90 -23.27 0.57
C PRO A 129 -9.83 -23.21 -0.65
N GLU A 130 -11.12 -22.96 -0.43
CA GLU A 130 -12.18 -22.92 -1.43
C GLU A 130 -12.42 -21.52 -2.04
N MET A 131 -11.78 -20.47 -1.53
CA MET A 131 -12.03 -19.09 -1.96
C MET A 131 -11.19 -18.70 -3.16
N THR A 132 -11.83 -18.17 -4.19
CA THR A 132 -11.18 -17.48 -5.32
C THR A 132 -11.19 -15.96 -5.15
N LEU A 133 -12.12 -15.46 -4.36
CA LEU A 133 -12.31 -14.05 -4.04
C LEU A 133 -12.54 -13.89 -2.54
N ASP A 134 -11.91 -12.87 -1.96
CA ASP A 134 -12.17 -12.42 -0.61
C ASP A 134 -13.00 -11.13 -0.69
N VAL A 135 -14.14 -11.13 0.02
CA VAL A 135 -15.07 -9.99 0.05
C VAL A 135 -15.26 -9.59 1.50
N THR A 136 -14.86 -8.37 1.83
CA THR A 136 -14.88 -7.83 3.19
C THR A 136 -15.41 -6.41 3.18
N GLN A 137 -16.01 -5.97 4.28
CA GLN A 137 -16.35 -4.57 4.50
C GLN A 137 -15.34 -3.90 5.42
N PHE A 138 -14.99 -2.64 5.16
CA PHE A 138 -14.11 -1.86 6.03
C PHE A 138 -14.53 -0.39 6.13
N TYR A 139 -13.96 0.33 7.10
CA TYR A 139 -14.24 1.74 7.31
C TYR A 139 -13.06 2.63 6.87
N PRO A 140 -13.17 3.41 5.80
CA PRO A 140 -12.10 4.17 5.16
C PRO A 140 -11.57 5.39 5.94
N GLY A 141 -12.07 5.65 7.15
CA GLY A 141 -11.44 6.61 8.05
C GLY A 141 -10.25 6.00 8.77
N PHE A 142 -9.27 6.84 9.15
CA PHE A 142 -8.16 6.49 10.06
C PHE A 142 -7.02 5.66 9.44
N GLY A 143 -6.48 6.04 8.28
CA GLY A 143 -5.26 5.40 7.76
C GLY A 143 -5.42 3.92 7.42
N ALA A 144 -6.53 3.55 6.77
CA ALA A 144 -6.79 2.18 6.38
C ALA A 144 -5.74 1.70 5.36
N MET A 145 -5.04 0.61 5.69
CA MET A 145 -4.07 -0.05 4.82
C MET A 145 -4.56 -1.44 4.41
N ILE A 146 -4.75 -1.65 3.11
CA ILE A 146 -5.27 -2.87 2.54
C ILE A 146 -4.13 -3.87 2.32
N ALA A 147 -4.16 -4.99 3.03
CA ALA A 147 -3.23 -6.08 2.79
C ALA A 147 -3.55 -6.75 1.44
N THR A 148 -2.55 -6.82 0.57
CA THR A 148 -2.58 -7.51 -0.73
C THR A 148 -2.01 -8.93 -0.70
N HIS A 149 -1.52 -9.35 0.47
CA HIS A 149 -1.01 -10.70 0.69
C HIS A 149 -1.64 -11.28 1.96
N PRO A 150 -2.09 -12.54 1.93
CA PRO A 150 -2.84 -13.09 3.04
C PRO A 150 -1.95 -13.41 4.22
N ARG A 151 -2.46 -13.13 5.42
CA ARG A 151 -1.73 -13.35 6.67
C ARG A 151 -1.27 -14.81 6.84
N ALA A 152 -2.07 -15.76 6.36
CA ALA A 152 -1.74 -17.18 6.41
C ALA A 152 -0.52 -17.57 5.54
N ALA A 153 -0.17 -16.77 4.53
CA ALA A 153 1.01 -16.99 3.71
C ALA A 153 2.29 -16.38 4.30
N LEU A 154 2.19 -15.62 5.40
CA LEU A 154 3.35 -15.03 6.05
C LEU A 154 4.16 -16.09 6.81
N SER A 155 5.48 -16.00 6.67
CA SER A 155 6.43 -16.92 7.27
C SER A 155 6.71 -16.50 8.70
N ARG A 156 6.35 -17.36 9.66
CA ARG A 156 6.58 -17.10 11.08
C ARG A 156 8.06 -16.82 11.41
N PRO A 157 9.04 -17.63 10.93
CA PRO A 157 10.46 -17.32 11.13
C PRO A 157 10.88 -15.95 10.59
N THR A 158 10.28 -15.51 9.48
CA THR A 158 10.61 -14.21 8.87
C THR A 158 10.05 -13.05 9.71
N ILE A 159 8.83 -13.20 10.23
CA ILE A 159 8.22 -12.24 11.16
C ILE A 159 9.08 -12.12 12.43
N ASP A 160 9.41 -13.25 13.06
CA ASP A 160 10.18 -13.25 14.31
C ASP A 160 11.57 -12.60 14.13
N ARG A 161 12.21 -12.81 12.97
CA ARG A 161 13.47 -12.14 12.61
C ARG A 161 13.31 -10.61 12.54
N HIS A 162 12.25 -10.12 11.90
CA HIS A 162 11.99 -8.68 11.85
C HIS A 162 11.65 -8.12 13.22
N ALA A 163 10.91 -8.86 14.06
CA ALA A 163 10.57 -8.42 15.41
C ALA A 163 11.83 -8.26 16.26
N GLN A 164 12.77 -9.20 16.16
CA GLN A 164 14.07 -9.09 16.82
C GLN A 164 14.87 -7.87 16.31
N ALA A 165 14.92 -7.66 15.00
CA ALA A 165 15.61 -6.51 14.40
C ALA A 165 15.02 -5.17 14.88
N ILE A 166 13.69 -5.06 14.95
CA ILE A 166 12.97 -3.89 15.47
C ILE A 166 13.32 -3.63 16.94
N GLN A 167 13.35 -4.69 17.76
CA GLN A 167 13.77 -4.61 19.17
C GLN A 167 15.23 -4.16 19.31
N CYS A 168 16.10 -4.53 18.37
CA CYS A 168 17.48 -4.05 18.30
C CYS A 168 17.62 -2.61 17.77
N GLY A 169 16.52 -1.94 17.42
CA GLY A 169 16.50 -0.55 16.99
C GLY A 169 16.35 -0.34 15.49
N GLU A 170 16.27 -1.40 14.68
CA GLU A 170 15.97 -1.24 13.26
C GLU A 170 14.57 -0.65 13.06
N ARG A 171 14.42 0.13 11.97
CA ARG A 171 13.14 0.74 11.56
C ARG A 171 12.86 0.29 10.12
N PRO A 172 12.34 -0.94 9.95
CA PRO A 172 12.05 -1.47 8.63
C PRO A 172 10.87 -0.71 8.01
N VAL A 173 10.89 -0.60 6.68
CA VAL A 173 9.84 0.09 5.92
C VAL A 173 8.83 -0.89 5.31
N VAL A 174 7.60 -0.42 5.23
CA VAL A 174 6.50 -1.03 4.47
C VAL A 174 6.26 -0.14 3.26
N VAL A 175 6.01 -0.73 2.09
CA VAL A 175 5.71 0.03 0.88
C VAL A 175 4.22 -0.05 0.63
N THR A 176 3.58 1.12 0.65
CA THR A 176 2.20 1.30 0.21
C THR A 176 2.15 2.03 -1.12
N ILE A 177 1.05 1.84 -1.84
CA ILE A 177 0.71 2.65 -3.02
C ILE A 177 -0.73 3.12 -2.90
N SER A 178 -0.95 4.38 -3.25
CA SER A 178 -2.25 5.03 -3.22
C SER A 178 -2.35 6.09 -4.31
N HIS A 179 -3.54 6.67 -4.42
CA HIS A 179 -3.81 7.85 -5.22
C HIS A 179 -4.28 8.96 -4.27
N CYS A 180 -3.99 10.23 -4.55
CA CYS A 180 -4.32 11.36 -3.65
C CYS A 180 -5.83 11.58 -3.37
N LYS A 181 -6.70 10.84 -4.07
CA LYS A 181 -8.16 10.84 -3.88
C LYS A 181 -8.69 9.56 -3.23
N ALA A 182 -7.85 8.52 -3.13
CA ALA A 182 -8.21 7.27 -2.48
C ALA A 182 -8.29 7.48 -0.96
N TRP A 183 -9.16 6.71 -0.29
CA TRP A 183 -9.34 6.77 1.15
C TRP A 183 -8.55 5.70 1.92
N ALA A 184 -7.98 4.75 1.21
CA ALA A 184 -7.15 3.69 1.77
C ALA A 184 -5.96 3.41 0.84
N GLU A 185 -4.88 2.91 1.42
CA GLU A 185 -3.66 2.58 0.70
C GLU A 185 -3.51 1.08 0.52
N PHE A 186 -2.87 0.63 -0.56
CA PHE A 186 -2.57 -0.78 -0.77
C PHE A 186 -1.15 -1.09 -0.35
N ILE A 187 -0.97 -2.06 0.56
CA ILE A 187 0.36 -2.54 0.95
C ILE A 187 0.88 -3.44 -0.17
N VAL A 188 1.97 -3.05 -0.84
CA VAL A 188 2.55 -3.81 -1.97
C VAL A 188 3.82 -4.56 -1.59
N ASP A 189 4.48 -4.18 -0.49
CA ASP A 189 5.59 -4.93 0.10
C ASP A 189 5.72 -4.62 1.60
N GLY A 190 6.37 -5.51 2.34
CA GLY A 190 6.67 -5.36 3.76
C GLY A 190 5.66 -6.04 4.70
N HIS A 191 4.79 -6.92 4.21
CA HIS A 191 3.76 -7.59 5.05
C HIS A 191 4.34 -8.32 6.27
N HIS A 192 5.50 -8.98 6.15
CA HIS A 192 6.15 -9.62 7.32
C HIS A 192 6.67 -8.59 8.34
N LYS A 193 7.11 -7.41 7.90
CA LYS A 193 7.61 -6.33 8.76
C LYS A 193 6.47 -5.64 9.49
N LEU A 194 5.38 -5.38 8.77
CA LEU A 194 4.15 -4.83 9.34
C LEU A 194 3.56 -5.72 10.44
N ARG A 195 3.78 -7.04 10.33
CA ARG A 195 3.28 -8.03 11.29
C ARG A 195 4.17 -8.22 12.51
N ALA A 196 5.44 -7.86 12.41
CA ALA A 196 6.48 -8.07 13.41
C ALA A 196 6.39 -7.05 14.54
#